data_AF-A0A183HJ75-F1
#
_entry.id   AF-A0A183HJ75-F1
#
_cell.length_a   1.000
_cell.length_b   1.000
_cell.length_c   1.000
_cell.angle_alpha   90.00
_cell.angle_beta   90.00
_cell.angle_gamma   90.00
#
_symmetry.space_group_name_H-M   'P 1'
#
loop_
_entity.id
_entity.type
_entity.pdbx_description
1 polymer ?
#
loop_
_entity_poly.entity_id
_entity_poly.type
_entity_poly.pdbx_seq_one_letter_code
_entity_poly.pdbx_strand_id
1 'polypeptide(L)'
;MEQLPQVVETGIVRCPLCREMITLPSGGSNAFPSSFLINQLLDLMQKQRKDVVPNCSIHQQEQLLYCEACDLVFCQHCSSSSTRDCSDHTVIPFSIAIKRLSEIVVYKANQCVASLNTAAANVKCETLQLDRNVDNVVDGLNAAFQEICQLVENRRRELIDAVRVMRDEKQKVLRDQTELIDSYRKK
;
A
#
# COMPACT_ATOMS: atom_id res chain seq x y z
N MET A 1 -31.45 -2.23 -44.02
CA MET A 1 -32.00 -3.55 -44.36
C MET A 1 -30.83 -4.41 -44.80
N GLU A 2 -30.15 -5.06 -43.85
CA GLU A 2 -29.19 -6.12 -44.17
C GLU A 2 -29.86 -7.43 -43.73
N GLN A 3 -30.22 -8.23 -44.73
CA GLN A 3 -30.94 -9.49 -44.57
C GLN A 3 -29.97 -10.53 -44.03
N LEU A 4 -30.21 -11.01 -42.81
CA LEU A 4 -29.57 -12.23 -42.29
C LEU A 4 -30.36 -13.45 -42.79
N PRO A 5 -29.68 -14.54 -43.21
CA PRO A 5 -30.33 -15.64 -43.90
C PRO A 5 -31.32 -16.39 -43.00
N GLN A 6 -32.54 -16.58 -43.51
CA GLN A 6 -33.48 -17.57 -43.00
C GLN A 6 -32.90 -18.97 -43.21
N VAL A 7 -32.51 -19.64 -42.12
CA VAL A 7 -32.45 -21.11 -42.09
C VAL A 7 -32.98 -21.56 -40.73
N VAL A 8 -34.31 -21.64 -40.63
CA VAL A 8 -34.98 -22.38 -39.57
C VAL A 8 -35.42 -23.68 -40.20
N GLU A 9 -34.66 -24.77 -40.00
CA GLU A 9 -35.21 -26.11 -40.26
C GLU A 9 -34.48 -27.28 -39.58
N THR A 10 -33.44 -27.04 -38.79
CA THR A 10 -32.94 -28.06 -37.86
C THR A 10 -32.75 -27.39 -36.51
N GLY A 11 -33.27 -27.99 -35.44
CA GLY A 11 -33.16 -27.49 -34.06
C GLY A 11 -31.72 -27.58 -33.52
N ILE A 12 -30.73 -27.17 -34.32
CA ILE A 12 -29.30 -27.25 -34.04
C ILE A 12 -28.70 -25.87 -34.34
N VAL A 13 -28.02 -25.27 -33.35
CA VAL A 13 -27.33 -23.99 -33.48
C VAL A 13 -25.84 -24.21 -33.23
N ARG A 14 -25.01 -23.44 -33.91
CA ARG A 14 -23.56 -23.46 -33.70
C ARG A 14 -23.17 -22.42 -32.66
N CYS A 15 -22.53 -22.84 -31.58
CA CYS A 15 -22.04 -21.92 -30.56
C CYS A 15 -21.02 -20.94 -31.15
N PRO A 16 -21.19 -19.60 -31.03
CA PRO A 16 -20.27 -18.64 -31.61
C PRO A 16 -18.88 -18.63 -30.95
N LEU A 17 -18.75 -19.19 -29.74
CA LEU A 17 -17.50 -19.21 -28.97
C LEU A 17 -16.66 -20.46 -29.23
N CYS A 18 -17.26 -21.64 -29.14
CA CYS A 18 -16.54 -22.91 -29.30
C CYS A 18 -16.82 -23.61 -30.64
N ARG A 19 -17.72 -23.07 -31.46
CA ARG A 19 -18.13 -23.63 -32.77
C ARG A 19 -18.75 -25.02 -32.72
N GLU A 20 -19.10 -25.52 -31.55
CA GLU A 20 -19.78 -26.80 -31.34
C GLU A 20 -21.27 -26.72 -31.68
N MET A 21 -21.84 -27.80 -32.19
CA MET A 21 -23.24 -27.89 -32.62
C MET A 21 -24.11 -28.32 -31.45
N ILE A 22 -25.00 -27.45 -31.00
CA ILE A 22 -25.90 -27.70 -29.86
C ILE A 22 -27.34 -27.82 -30.34
N THR A 23 -28.11 -28.75 -29.77
CA THR A 23 -29.55 -28.83 -30.02
C THR A 23 -30.27 -27.74 -29.21
N LEU A 24 -31.15 -26.98 -29.87
CA LEU A 24 -31.99 -26.02 -29.19
C LEU A 24 -33.06 -26.77 -28.38
N PRO A 25 -33.29 -26.43 -27.10
CA PRO A 25 -34.42 -26.95 -26.34
C PRO A 25 -35.74 -26.53 -27.00
N SER A 26 -36.85 -27.18 -26.65
CA SER A 26 -38.18 -26.90 -27.22
C SER A 26 -38.64 -25.43 -27.10
N GLY A 27 -38.05 -24.65 -26.19
CA GLY A 27 -38.26 -23.21 -26.05
C GLY A 27 -37.27 -22.30 -26.80
N GLY A 28 -36.45 -22.84 -27.71
CA GLY A 28 -35.51 -22.09 -28.53
C GLY A 28 -34.40 -21.39 -27.73
N SER A 29 -33.91 -20.25 -28.22
CA SER A 29 -32.87 -19.45 -27.58
C SER A 29 -33.21 -18.96 -26.17
N ASN A 30 -34.51 -18.89 -25.83
CA ASN A 30 -34.99 -18.42 -24.54
C ASN A 30 -35.00 -19.51 -23.46
N ALA A 31 -34.80 -20.77 -23.85
CA ALA A 31 -34.70 -21.90 -22.93
C ALA A 31 -33.28 -22.14 -22.41
N PHE A 32 -32.28 -21.40 -22.91
CA PHE A 32 -30.95 -21.43 -22.31
C PHE A 32 -30.97 -20.76 -20.93
N PRO A 33 -30.20 -21.27 -19.95
CA PRO A 33 -30.13 -20.66 -18.63
C PRO A 33 -29.71 -19.20 -18.76
N SER A 34 -30.60 -18.27 -18.40
CA SER A 34 -30.24 -16.87 -18.32
C SER A 34 -29.09 -16.74 -17.33
N SER A 35 -27.96 -16.17 -17.75
CA SER A 35 -26.82 -16.00 -16.84
C SER A 35 -27.25 -15.14 -15.66
N PHE A 36 -27.40 -15.78 -14.51
CA PHE A 36 -27.80 -15.12 -13.27
C PHE A 36 -26.87 -13.96 -12.91
N LEU A 37 -25.57 -14.13 -13.21
CA LEU A 37 -24.56 -13.08 -13.05
C LEU A 37 -24.80 -11.91 -13.99
N ILE A 38 -25.14 -12.15 -15.27
CA ILE A 38 -25.43 -11.06 -16.21
C ILE A 38 -26.72 -10.35 -15.80
N ASN A 39 -27.75 -11.07 -15.36
CA ASN A 39 -28.98 -10.45 -14.89
C ASN A 39 -28.77 -9.68 -13.57
N GLN A 40 -27.98 -10.20 -12.63
CA GLN A 40 -27.60 -9.44 -11.44
C GLN A 40 -26.74 -8.22 -11.77
N LEU A 41 -25.83 -8.33 -12.74
CA LEU A 41 -25.03 -7.21 -13.22
C LEU A 41 -25.93 -6.18 -13.92
N LEU A 42 -26.90 -6.60 -14.73
CA LEU A 42 -27.88 -5.71 -15.36
C LEU A 42 -28.78 -5.05 -14.31
N ASP A 43 -29.23 -5.77 -13.29
CA ASP A 43 -30.03 -5.24 -12.19
C ASP A 43 -29.21 -4.27 -11.31
N LEU A 44 -27.95 -4.60 -11.02
CA LEU A 44 -27.01 -3.72 -10.33
C LEU A 44 -26.71 -2.47 -11.16
N MET A 45 -26.48 -2.62 -12.47
CA MET A 45 -26.25 -1.50 -13.38
C MET A 45 -27.50 -0.66 -13.60
N GLN A 46 -28.70 -1.25 -13.62
CA GLN A 46 -29.96 -0.51 -13.67
C GLN A 46 -30.24 0.23 -12.35
N LYS A 47 -29.86 -0.35 -11.21
CA LYS A 47 -29.92 0.30 -9.88
C LYS A 47 -28.83 1.36 -9.69
N GLN A 48 -27.63 1.18 -10.25
CA GLN A 48 -26.52 2.13 -10.17
C GLN A 48 -26.60 3.24 -11.22
N ARG A 49 -27.19 3.01 -12.41
CA ARG A 49 -27.34 4.04 -13.45
C ARG A 49 -28.65 4.79 -13.33
N LYS A 50 -28.83 5.45 -12.20
CA LYS A 50 -29.63 6.66 -12.19
C LYS A 50 -28.93 7.65 -11.27
N ASP A 51 -28.08 8.47 -11.88
CA ASP A 51 -27.88 9.87 -11.49
C ASP A 51 -29.23 10.63 -11.55
N VAL A 52 -30.29 10.07 -10.95
CA VAL A 52 -31.56 10.75 -10.79
C VAL A 52 -31.35 11.65 -9.61
N VAL A 53 -30.95 12.86 -9.93
CA VAL A 53 -31.26 13.97 -9.05
C VAL A 53 -32.75 13.91 -8.79
N PRO A 54 -33.17 13.76 -7.53
CA PRO A 54 -34.58 13.71 -7.22
C PRO A 54 -35.22 15.04 -7.64
N ASN A 55 -36.42 14.96 -8.21
CA ASN A 55 -37.25 16.14 -8.39
C ASN A 55 -37.72 16.65 -7.03
N CYS A 56 -38.31 17.84 -7.00
CA CYS A 56 -38.81 18.42 -5.75
C CYS A 56 -39.82 17.49 -5.06
N SER A 57 -39.65 17.27 -3.75
CA SER A 57 -40.53 16.42 -2.94
C SER A 57 -41.99 16.89 -2.91
N ILE A 58 -42.22 18.19 -3.12
CA ILE A 58 -43.56 18.80 -3.20
C ILE A 58 -44.04 18.87 -4.65
N HIS A 59 -43.15 19.24 -5.57
CA HIS A 59 -43.45 19.42 -7.00
C HIS A 59 -42.70 18.37 -7.83
N GLN A 60 -43.25 17.16 -7.92
CA GLN A 60 -42.56 15.99 -8.48
C GLN A 60 -42.19 16.11 -9.98
N GLN A 61 -42.77 17.06 -10.70
CA GLN A 61 -42.46 17.33 -12.11
C GLN A 61 -41.36 18.39 -12.29
N GLU A 62 -40.98 19.07 -11.20
CA GLU A 62 -40.01 20.17 -11.23
C GLU A 62 -38.60 19.71 -10.85
N GLN A 63 -37.63 20.15 -11.65
CA GLN A 63 -36.22 19.96 -11.34
C GLN A 63 -35.76 20.85 -10.19
N LEU A 64 -34.79 20.36 -9.43
CA LEU A 64 -34.12 21.13 -8.39
C LEU A 64 -33.03 22.03 -9.00
N LEU A 65 -32.92 23.22 -8.44
CA LEU A 65 -31.94 24.26 -8.69
C LEU A 65 -31.11 24.45 -7.40
N TYR A 66 -29.88 24.91 -7.56
CA TYR A 66 -28.96 25.21 -6.47
C TYR A 66 -28.40 26.63 -6.66
N CYS A 67 -28.51 27.45 -5.61
CA CYS A 67 -27.87 28.75 -5.56
C CYS A 67 -26.54 28.64 -4.84
N GLU A 68 -25.44 28.94 -5.53
CA GLU A 68 -24.09 28.82 -4.96
C GLU A 68 -23.82 29.83 -3.84
N ALA A 69 -24.41 31.03 -3.93
CA ALA A 69 -24.20 32.09 -2.93
C ALA A 69 -24.99 31.86 -1.63
N CYS A 70 -26.16 31.23 -1.72
CA CYS A 70 -27.05 31.00 -0.59
C CYS A 70 -26.95 29.58 -0.01
N ASP A 71 -26.19 28.69 -0.65
CA ASP A 71 -26.09 27.26 -0.31
C ASP A 71 -27.47 26.60 -0.13
N LEU A 72 -28.39 26.91 -1.06
CA LEU A 72 -29.80 26.51 -0.97
C LEU A 72 -30.24 25.75 -2.22
N VAL A 73 -30.98 24.66 -2.00
CA VAL A 73 -31.60 23.83 -3.04
C VAL A 73 -33.11 24.06 -3.05
N PHE A 74 -33.68 24.39 -4.21
CA PHE A 74 -35.11 24.68 -4.37
C PHE A 74 -35.61 24.33 -5.78
N CYS A 75 -36.92 24.34 -6.02
CA CYS A 75 -37.48 24.35 -7.38
C CYS A 75 -38.18 25.68 -7.67
N GLN A 76 -38.54 25.93 -8.93
CA GLN A 76 -39.17 27.20 -9.35
C GLN A 76 -40.44 27.52 -8.55
N HIS A 77 -41.25 26.51 -8.22
CA HIS A 77 -42.50 26.67 -7.48
C HIS A 77 -42.33 26.71 -5.95
N CYS A 78 -41.23 26.17 -5.42
CA CYS A 78 -40.89 26.31 -4.00
C CYS A 78 -40.25 27.66 -3.66
N SER A 79 -40.20 28.60 -4.62
CA SER A 79 -39.60 29.90 -4.43
C SER A 79 -40.37 30.71 -3.36
N SER A 80 -39.85 30.71 -2.13
CA SER A 80 -40.34 31.52 -1.00
C SER A 80 -39.81 32.95 -1.09
N SER A 81 -40.21 33.85 -0.18
CA SER A 81 -39.66 35.22 -0.15
C SER A 81 -38.13 35.25 -0.04
N SER A 82 -37.52 34.26 0.62
CA SER A 82 -36.06 34.12 0.79
C SER A 82 -35.30 33.72 -0.48
N THR A 83 -35.96 33.13 -1.48
CA THR A 83 -35.34 32.77 -2.78
C THR A 83 -35.56 33.84 -3.85
N ARG A 84 -36.40 34.85 -3.60
CA ARG A 84 -36.57 36.00 -4.50
C ARG A 84 -35.37 36.95 -4.49
N ASP A 85 -34.61 36.95 -3.39
CA ASP A 85 -33.37 37.71 -3.24
C ASP A 85 -32.18 37.08 -4.02
N CYS A 86 -32.38 35.92 -4.66
CA CYS A 86 -31.37 35.27 -5.52
C CYS A 86 -31.34 35.80 -6.96
N SER A 87 -31.99 36.93 -7.24
CA SER A 87 -32.10 37.51 -8.59
C SER A 87 -30.73 37.79 -9.24
N ASP A 88 -29.74 38.17 -8.42
CA ASP A 88 -28.37 38.47 -8.86
C ASP A 88 -27.38 37.33 -8.57
N HIS A 89 -27.86 36.20 -8.05
CA HIS A 89 -27.01 35.06 -7.68
C HIS A 89 -26.87 34.06 -8.82
N THR A 90 -25.73 33.36 -8.86
CA THR A 90 -25.55 32.24 -9.78
C THR A 90 -26.37 31.04 -9.30
N VAL A 91 -27.42 30.73 -10.06
CA VAL A 91 -28.29 29.56 -9.84
C VAL A 91 -28.04 28.57 -10.96
N ILE A 92 -27.71 27.33 -10.59
CA ILE A 92 -27.44 26.23 -11.52
C ILE A 92 -28.38 25.05 -11.27
N PRO A 93 -28.64 24.18 -12.26
CA PRO A 93 -29.31 22.91 -12.02
C PRO A 93 -28.60 22.09 -10.94
N PHE A 94 -29.37 21.52 -10.00
CA PHE A 94 -28.81 20.77 -8.87
C PHE A 94 -28.02 19.53 -9.31
N SER A 95 -28.33 18.95 -10.47
CA SER A 95 -27.55 17.88 -11.10
C SER A 95 -26.13 18.25 -11.45
N ILE A 96 -25.90 19.50 -11.87
CA ILE A 96 -24.57 20.00 -12.14
C ILE A 96 -23.84 20.24 -10.82
N ALA A 97 -24.52 20.83 -9.83
CA ALA A 97 -23.96 21.09 -8.50
C ALA A 97 -23.50 19.79 -7.80
N ILE A 98 -24.36 18.77 -7.73
CA ILE A 98 -24.04 17.47 -7.13
C ILE A 98 -22.86 16.82 -7.84
N LYS A 99 -22.87 16.79 -9.18
CA LYS A 99 -21.80 16.16 -9.95
C LYS A 99 -20.44 16.81 -9.66
N ARG A 100 -20.39 18.14 -9.69
CA ARG A 100 -19.17 18.91 -9.36
C ARG A 100 -18.71 18.65 -7.94
N LEU A 101 -19.61 18.73 -6.96
CA LEU A 101 -19.27 18.53 -5.56
C LEU A 101 -18.77 17.11 -5.29
N SER A 102 -19.40 16.10 -5.90
CA SER A 102 -18.96 14.71 -5.82
C SER A 102 -17.53 14.55 -6.37
N GLU A 103 -17.24 15.13 -7.54
CA GLU A 103 -15.89 15.10 -8.13
C GLU A 103 -14.86 15.80 -7.23
N ILE A 104 -15.19 16.97 -6.67
CA ILE A 104 -14.30 17.72 -5.75
C ILE A 104 -14.02 16.93 -4.47
N VAL A 105 -15.05 16.34 -3.87
CA VAL A 105 -14.91 15.56 -2.62
C VAL A 105 -14.04 14.34 -2.87
N VAL A 106 -14.28 13.60 -3.96
CA VAL A 106 -13.45 12.45 -4.35
C VAL A 106 -12.01 12.87 -4.61
N TYR A 107 -11.80 13.97 -5.33
CA TYR A 107 -10.46 14.51 -5.58
C TYR A 107 -9.72 14.84 -4.29
N LYS A 108 -10.35 15.57 -3.37
CA LYS A 108 -9.75 15.94 -2.07
C LYS A 108 -9.48 14.73 -1.19
N ALA A 109 -10.40 13.75 -1.17
CA ALA A 109 -10.21 12.50 -0.44
C ALA A 109 -8.98 11.74 -0.98
N ASN A 110 -8.85 11.61 -2.30
CA ASN A 110 -7.70 10.97 -2.92
C ASN A 110 -6.38 11.71 -2.64
N GLN A 111 -6.40 13.04 -2.66
CA GLN A 111 -5.24 13.86 -2.30
C GLN A 111 -4.82 13.65 -0.85
N CYS A 112 -5.78 13.57 0.07
CA CYS A 112 -5.52 13.28 1.48
C CYS A 112 -4.92 11.88 1.65
N VAL A 113 -5.48 10.86 0.99
CA VAL A 113 -4.96 9.48 1.01
C VAL A 113 -3.53 9.43 0.47
N ALA A 114 -3.23 10.14 -0.62
CA ALA A 114 -1.88 10.20 -1.17
C ALA A 114 -0.88 10.83 -0.18
N SER A 115 -1.28 11.92 0.49
CA SER A 115 -0.48 12.57 1.53
C SER A 115 -0.23 11.64 2.72
N LEU A 116 -1.26 10.94 3.21
CA LEU A 116 -1.13 9.97 4.31
C LEU A 116 -0.24 8.78 3.93
N ASN A 117 -0.36 8.27 2.70
CA ASN A 117 0.51 7.21 2.20
C ASN A 117 1.98 7.63 2.17
N THR A 118 2.24 8.90 1.80
CA THR A 118 3.59 9.46 1.79
C THR A 118 4.14 9.60 3.20
N ALA A 119 3.33 10.13 4.13
CA ALA A 119 3.71 10.24 5.55
C ALA A 119 3.99 8.86 6.18
N ALA A 120 3.15 7.86 5.89
CA ALA A 120 3.34 6.49 6.35
C ALA A 120 4.64 5.86 5.80
N ALA A 121 4.93 6.08 4.51
CA ALA A 121 6.18 5.62 3.90
C ALA A 121 7.41 6.25 4.56
N ASN A 122 7.35 7.55 4.88
CA ASN A 122 8.43 8.25 5.57
C ASN A 122 8.65 7.69 6.97
N VAL A 123 7.60 7.53 7.78
CA VAL A 123 7.73 6.96 9.14
C VAL A 123 8.30 5.54 9.09
N LYS A 124 7.88 4.73 8.12
CA LYS A 124 8.43 3.39 7.91
C LYS A 124 9.92 3.44 7.56
N CYS A 125 10.34 4.38 6.71
CA CYS A 125 11.75 4.59 6.37
C CYS A 125 12.56 4.98 7.61
N GLU A 126 12.09 5.94 8.39
CA GLU A 126 12.75 6.38 9.64
C GLU A 126 12.88 5.25 10.66
N THR A 127 11.85 4.40 10.78
CA THR A 127 11.90 3.23 11.67
C THR A 127 13.01 2.27 11.24
N LEU A 128 13.09 1.95 9.93
CA LEU A 128 14.15 1.07 9.41
C LEU A 128 15.54 1.69 9.53
N GLN A 129 15.65 3.01 9.38
CA GLN A 129 16.92 3.71 9.59
C GLN A 129 17.34 3.67 11.05
N LEU A 130 16.41 3.84 11.99
CA LEU A 130 16.67 3.73 13.41
C LEU A 130 17.20 2.35 13.77
N ASP A 131 16.55 1.28 13.29
CA ASP A 131 16.99 -0.11 13.52
C ASP A 131 18.44 -0.31 13.02
N ARG A 132 18.73 0.11 11.78
CA ARG A 132 20.08 0.03 11.21
C ARG A 132 21.11 0.83 12.01
N ASN A 133 20.72 2.00 12.52
CA ASN A 133 21.62 2.83 13.32
C ASN A 133 21.94 2.16 14.65
N VAL A 134 20.97 1.50 15.28
CA VAL A 134 21.21 0.70 16.49
C VAL A 134 22.19 -0.43 16.19
N ASP A 135 21.96 -1.21 15.12
CA ASP A 135 22.86 -2.30 14.71
C ASP A 135 24.29 -1.78 14.48
N ASN A 136 24.44 -0.69 13.71
CA ASN A 136 25.74 -0.08 13.44
C ASN A 136 26.47 0.39 14.71
N VAL A 137 25.75 0.97 15.66
CA VAL A 137 26.33 1.43 16.94
C VAL A 137 26.74 0.23 17.80
N VAL A 138 25.91 -0.82 17.85
CA VAL A 138 26.23 -2.06 18.58
C VAL A 138 27.47 -2.73 17.99
N ASP A 139 27.55 -2.82 16.66
CA ASP A 139 28.71 -3.37 15.96
C ASP A 139 29.97 -2.54 16.23
N GLY A 140 29.86 -1.21 16.19
CA GLY A 140 30.95 -0.30 16.51
C GLY A 140 31.44 -0.45 17.97
N LEU A 141 30.52 -0.62 18.92
CA LEU A 141 30.86 -0.89 20.32
C LEU A 141 31.60 -2.23 20.44
N ASN A 142 31.06 -3.30 19.86
CA ASN A 142 31.66 -4.63 19.91
C ASN A 142 33.08 -4.62 19.32
N ALA A 143 33.28 -3.96 18.17
CA ALA A 143 34.59 -3.81 17.55
C ALA A 143 35.58 -3.07 18.47
N ALA A 144 35.17 -1.95 19.06
CA ALA A 144 36.02 -1.18 19.97
C ALA A 144 36.43 -2.00 21.22
N PHE A 145 35.49 -2.75 21.81
CA PHE A 145 35.80 -3.63 22.93
C PHE A 145 36.73 -4.78 22.51
N GLN A 146 36.53 -5.35 21.32
CA GLN A 146 37.39 -6.39 20.80
C GLN A 146 38.82 -5.90 20.59
N GLU A 147 39.02 -4.68 20.10
CA GLU A 147 40.33 -4.05 19.99
C GLU A 147 41.01 -3.89 21.36
N ILE A 148 40.28 -3.41 22.36
CA ILE A 148 40.79 -3.28 23.74
C ILE A 148 41.18 -4.65 24.31
N CYS A 149 40.33 -5.66 24.16
CA CYS A 149 40.64 -7.03 24.58
C CYS A 149 41.90 -7.55 23.89
N GLN A 150 42.04 -7.33 22.58
CA GLN A 150 43.22 -7.73 21.82
C GLN A 150 44.49 -7.05 22.36
N LEU A 151 44.43 -5.76 22.68
CA LEU A 151 45.55 -5.01 23.23
C LEU A 151 45.98 -5.56 24.60
N VAL A 152 45.00 -5.80 25.48
CA VAL A 152 45.25 -6.37 26.81
C VAL A 152 45.87 -7.77 26.71
N GLU A 153 45.34 -8.63 25.84
CA GLU A 153 45.87 -9.98 25.63
C GLU A 153 47.26 -10.00 25.01
N ASN A 154 47.54 -9.08 24.08
CA ASN A 154 48.89 -8.89 23.54
C ASN A 154 49.86 -8.49 24.65
N ARG A 155 49.50 -7.49 25.46
CA ARG A 155 50.34 -7.04 26.56
C ARG A 155 50.57 -8.13 27.61
N ARG A 156 49.54 -8.93 27.90
CA ARG A 156 49.63 -10.09 28.78
C ARG A 156 50.65 -11.11 28.25
N ARG A 157 50.60 -11.44 26.96
CA ARG A 157 51.55 -12.35 26.31
C ARG A 157 52.99 -11.84 26.40
N GLU A 158 53.22 -10.57 26.06
CA GLU A 158 54.54 -9.94 26.15
C GLU A 158 55.14 -10.04 27.56
N LEU A 159 54.34 -9.75 28.59
CA LEU A 159 54.80 -9.81 29.98
C LEU A 159 55.14 -11.25 30.42
N ILE A 160 54.33 -12.23 30.00
CA ILE A 160 54.59 -13.65 30.27
C ILE A 160 55.90 -14.08 29.60
N ASP A 161 56.11 -13.70 28.34
CA ASP A 161 57.31 -14.06 27.60
C ASP A 161 58.56 -13.39 28.19
N ALA A 162 58.46 -12.12 28.61
CA ALA A 162 59.54 -11.44 29.32
C ALA A 162 59.96 -12.18 30.60
N VAL A 163 58.99 -12.63 31.42
CA VAL A 163 59.27 -13.41 32.63
C VAL A 163 59.94 -14.75 32.28
N ARG A 164 59.50 -15.42 31.21
CA ARG A 164 60.11 -16.69 30.76
C ARG A 164 61.57 -16.49 30.33
N VAL A 165 61.86 -15.45 29.55
CA VAL A 165 63.22 -15.09 29.13
C VAL A 165 64.11 -14.82 30.34
N MET A 166 63.66 -13.99 31.29
CA MET A 166 64.41 -13.71 32.52
C MET A 166 64.70 -14.98 33.33
N ARG A 167 63.74 -15.91 33.41
CA ARG A 167 63.91 -17.20 34.08
C ARG A 167 64.97 -18.05 33.37
N ASP A 168 64.95 -18.10 32.05
CA ASP A 168 65.90 -18.90 31.24
C ASP A 168 67.32 -18.35 31.34
N GLU A 169 67.48 -17.02 31.33
CA GLU A 169 68.76 -16.33 31.57
C GLU A 169 69.32 -16.63 32.95
N LYS A 170 68.51 -16.47 34.01
CA LYS A 170 68.92 -16.81 35.38
C LYS A 170 69.27 -18.29 35.51
N GLN A 171 68.51 -19.18 34.89
CA GLN A 171 68.77 -20.60 34.92
C GLN A 171 70.08 -20.95 34.20
N LYS A 172 70.43 -20.24 33.12
CA LYS A 172 71.73 -20.38 32.46
C LYS A 172 72.88 -20.03 33.40
N VAL A 173 72.82 -18.87 34.06
CA VAL A 173 73.84 -18.46 35.04
C VAL A 173 74.02 -19.50 36.14
N LEU A 174 72.92 -20.03 36.69
CA LEU A 174 72.99 -21.05 37.75
C LEU A 174 73.61 -22.37 37.25
N ARG A 175 73.35 -22.78 36.01
CA ARG A 175 74.00 -23.95 35.40
C ARG A 175 75.50 -23.73 35.27
N ASP A 176 75.91 -22.60 34.71
CA ASP A 176 77.33 -22.25 34.53
C ASP A 176 78.07 -22.22 35.88
N GLN A 177 77.43 -21.69 36.94
CA GLN A 177 77.96 -21.72 38.30
C GLN A 177 78.11 -23.15 38.86
N THR A 178 77.14 -24.02 38.58
CA THR A 178 77.18 -25.43 39.02
C THR A 178 78.33 -26.18 38.34
N GLU A 179 78.49 -26.00 37.02
CA GLU A 179 79.59 -26.59 36.26
C GLU A 179 80.96 -26.13 36.78
N LEU A 180 81.08 -24.84 37.12
CA LEU A 180 82.30 -24.29 37.70
C LEU A 180 82.61 -24.93 39.07
N ILE A 181 81.63 -25.03 39.96
CA ILE A 181 81.79 -25.67 41.28
C ILE A 181 82.24 -27.13 41.12
N ASP A 182 81.60 -27.88 40.21
CA ASP A 182 81.96 -29.28 39.95
C ASP A 182 83.37 -29.42 39.38
N SER A 183 83.84 -28.45 38.58
CA SER A 183 85.21 -28.43 38.08
C SER A 183 86.24 -28.23 39.20
N TYR A 184 85.92 -27.41 40.21
CA TYR A 184 86.78 -27.21 41.38
C TYR A 184 86.78 -28.41 42.33
N ARG A 185 85.66 -29.12 42.49
CA ARG A 185 85.59 -30.36 43.30
C ARG A 185 86.41 -31.51 42.73
N LYS A 186 86.66 -31.53 41.42
CA LYS A 186 87.39 -32.60 40.71
C LYS A 186 88.92 -32.36 40.65
N LYS A 187 89.39 -31.18 41.06
CA LYS A 187 90.82 -30.86 41.23
C LYS A 187 91.27 -31.18 42.64
#